data_AF-X0WPB7-F1
#
_entry.id   AF-X0WPB7-F1
#
_cell.length_a   1.000
_cell.length_b   1.000
_cell.length_c   1.000
_cell.angle_alpha   90.00
_cell.angle_beta   90.00
_cell.angle_gamma   90.00
#
_symmetry.space_group_name_H-M   'P 1'
#
loop_
_entity.id
_entity.type
_entity.pdbx_description
1 polymer ?
#
loop_
_entity_poly.entity_id
_entity_poly.type
_entity_poly.pdbx_seq_one_letter_code
_entity_poly.pdbx_strand_id
1 'polypeptide(L)'
;MRTKRLLKPSLKALTVIMLFFLLFFTSLTSQGEEARYFVPSYEGKEMQKVREWEKTWAGKKIDNTSVDQIKELLPESMYNLFKKPEIWGEAWFEIVPYRQIKPTTGMLGATKKYSSACKIGPNNELLNWTAGIPFPNPKTPVEIMYNFDVTDNH
;
A
#
# COMPACT_ATOMS: atom_id res chain seq x y z
N MET A 1 -51.89 -46.58 3.67
CA MET A 1 -51.25 -45.70 2.66
C MET A 1 -51.64 -44.26 2.98
N ARG A 2 -50.74 -43.43 3.52
CA ARG A 2 -51.06 -42.08 4.05
C ARG A 2 -50.39 -41.04 3.15
N THR A 3 -51.15 -40.41 2.27
CA THR A 3 -50.68 -39.38 1.33
C THR A 3 -50.41 -38.08 2.07
N LYS A 4 -49.15 -37.63 2.10
CA LYS A 4 -48.75 -36.34 2.68
C LYS A 4 -49.20 -35.23 1.73
N ARG A 5 -50.09 -34.35 2.22
CA ARG A 5 -50.54 -33.15 1.50
C ARG A 5 -49.44 -32.08 1.60
N LEU A 6 -48.75 -31.82 0.49
CA LEU A 6 -47.76 -30.76 0.41
C LEU A 6 -48.48 -29.40 0.45
N LEU A 7 -48.30 -28.64 1.53
CA LEU A 7 -48.77 -27.26 1.62
C LEU A 7 -47.99 -26.39 0.63
N LYS A 8 -48.71 -25.79 -0.33
CA LYS A 8 -48.14 -24.77 -1.22
C LYS A 8 -48.07 -23.43 -0.46
N PRO A 9 -46.89 -22.79 -0.37
CA PRO A 9 -46.77 -21.50 0.29
C PRO A 9 -47.59 -20.43 -0.45
N SER A 10 -48.19 -19.51 0.30
CA SER A 10 -48.98 -18.41 -0.27
C SER A 10 -48.08 -17.40 -0.98
N LEU A 11 -48.61 -16.71 -2.00
CA LEU A 11 -47.87 -15.71 -2.78
C LEU A 11 -47.21 -14.64 -1.88
N LYS A 12 -47.91 -14.22 -0.82
CA LYS A 12 -47.42 -13.28 0.19
C LYS A 12 -46.22 -13.82 0.98
N ALA A 13 -46.21 -15.12 1.30
CA ALA A 13 -45.09 -15.76 1.97
C ALA A 13 -43.86 -15.83 1.05
N LEU A 14 -44.07 -16.05 -0.26
CA LEU A 14 -42.99 -16.01 -1.25
C LEU A 14 -42.38 -14.60 -1.38
N THR A 15 -43.20 -13.55 -1.34
CA THR A 15 -42.73 -12.15 -1.44
C THR A 15 -41.89 -11.75 -0.23
N VAL A 16 -42.31 -12.15 0.98
CA VAL A 16 -41.56 -11.87 2.22
C VAL A 16 -40.22 -12.61 2.23
N ILE A 17 -40.19 -13.86 1.78
CA ILE A 17 -38.93 -14.63 1.66
C ILE A 17 -37.99 -13.97 0.64
N MET A 18 -38.51 -13.51 -0.49
CA MET A 18 -37.70 -12.83 -1.51
C MET A 18 -37.14 -11.48 -1.02
N LEU A 19 -37.93 -10.71 -0.27
CA LEU A 19 -37.47 -9.47 0.38
C LEU A 19 -36.40 -9.73 1.44
N PHE A 20 -36.55 -10.80 2.23
CA PHE A 20 -35.51 -11.23 3.18
C PHE A 20 -34.23 -11.66 2.47
N PHE A 21 -34.34 -12.38 1.35
CA PHE A 21 -33.19 -12.76 0.53
C PHE A 21 -32.48 -11.54 -0.08
N LEU A 22 -33.23 -10.55 -0.59
CA LEU A 22 -32.66 -9.32 -1.14
C LEU A 22 -31.91 -8.50 -0.08
N LEU A 23 -32.45 -8.39 1.13
CA LEU A 23 -31.80 -7.70 2.26
C LEU A 23 -30.54 -8.43 2.75
N PHE A 24 -30.51 -9.76 2.65
CA PHE A 24 -29.34 -10.58 3.04
C PHE A 24 -28.20 -10.52 2.01
N PHE A 25 -28.52 -10.32 0.73
CA PHE A 25 -27.50 -10.20 -0.33
C PHE A 25 -26.88 -8.79 -0.40
N THR A 26 -27.61 -7.73 -0.04
CA THR A 26 -27.06 -6.36 -0.04
C THR A 26 -26.04 -6.10 1.08
N SER A 27 -25.99 -6.93 2.12
CA SER A 27 -25.03 -6.81 3.22
C SER A 27 -23.74 -7.61 2.99
N LEU A 28 -23.62 -8.39 1.91
CA LEU A 28 -22.42 -9.19 1.63
C LEU A 28 -21.35 -8.48 0.77
N THR A 29 -21.64 -7.29 0.24
CA THR A 29 -20.71 -6.59 -0.67
C THR A 29 -20.38 -5.18 -0.17
N SER A 30 -19.72 -5.09 0.97
CA SER A 30 -18.82 -3.98 1.32
C SER A 30 -18.11 -4.28 2.64
N GLN A 31 -17.27 -5.31 2.65
CA GLN A 31 -16.07 -5.21 3.48
C GLN A 31 -15.09 -4.38 2.67
N GLY A 32 -15.24 -3.05 2.74
CA GLY A 32 -14.13 -2.18 2.39
C GLY A 32 -12.99 -2.57 3.31
N GLU A 33 -11.93 -3.16 2.75
CA GLU A 33 -10.71 -3.45 3.49
C GLU A 33 -10.25 -2.13 4.12
N GLU A 34 -10.04 -2.13 5.45
CA GLU A 34 -9.51 -0.94 6.12
C GLU A 34 -8.22 -0.53 5.40
N ALA A 35 -8.20 0.69 4.86
CA ALA A 35 -7.01 1.20 4.19
C ALA A 35 -5.86 1.29 5.21
N ARG A 36 -4.93 0.34 5.15
CA ARG A 36 -3.78 0.27 6.07
C ARG A 36 -2.67 1.17 5.59
N TYR A 37 -2.86 2.49 5.55
CA TYR A 37 -1.73 3.39 5.40
C TYR A 37 -1.06 3.53 6.78
N PHE A 38 0.11 2.96 7.05
CA PHE A 38 1.22 2.59 6.17
C PHE A 38 1.32 1.08 5.93
N VAL A 39 1.39 0.69 4.65
CA VAL A 39 1.58 -0.72 4.27
C VAL A 39 3.08 -1.02 4.25
N PRO A 40 3.56 -2.09 4.92
CA PRO A 40 4.93 -2.56 4.72
C PRO A 40 5.13 -3.01 3.27
N SER A 41 6.34 -2.82 2.75
CA SER A 41 6.68 -3.20 1.37
C SER A 41 6.62 -4.71 1.12
N TYR A 42 6.75 -5.52 2.18
CA TYR A 42 6.70 -6.98 2.12
C TYR A 42 5.84 -7.52 3.26
N GLU A 43 4.95 -8.46 2.94
CA GLU A 43 4.13 -9.20 3.91
C GLU A 43 4.06 -10.69 3.53
N GLY A 44 3.61 -11.52 4.47
CA GLY A 44 3.32 -12.94 4.22
C GLY A 44 4.47 -13.70 3.56
N LYS A 45 4.20 -14.31 2.41
CA LYS A 45 5.18 -15.12 1.65
C LYS A 45 6.33 -14.29 1.10
N GLU A 46 6.09 -13.05 0.68
CA GLU A 46 7.17 -12.18 0.20
C GLU A 46 8.13 -11.82 1.34
N MET A 47 7.60 -11.62 2.55
CA MET A 47 8.43 -11.40 3.72
C MET A 47 9.32 -12.61 4.04
N GLN A 48 8.83 -13.85 3.82
CA GLN A 48 9.64 -15.06 4.01
C GLN A 48 10.81 -15.11 3.03
N LYS A 49 10.58 -14.78 1.75
CA LYS A 49 11.65 -14.68 0.75
C LYS A 49 12.70 -13.65 1.14
N VAL A 50 12.28 -12.49 1.66
CA VAL A 50 13.20 -11.46 2.17
C VAL A 50 14.03 -12.01 3.32
N ARG A 51 13.43 -12.73 4.28
CA ARG A 51 14.17 -13.36 5.39
C ARG A 51 15.16 -14.42 4.94
N GLU A 52 14.86 -15.17 3.88
CA GLU A 52 15.80 -16.14 3.32
C GLU A 52 16.97 -15.45 2.62
N TRP A 53 16.68 -14.43 1.81
CA TRP A 53 17.70 -13.61 1.14
C TRP A 53 18.63 -12.91 2.14
N GLU A 54 18.09 -12.39 3.24
CA GLU A 54 18.85 -11.74 4.33
C GLU A 54 19.90 -12.66 4.93
N LYS A 55 19.66 -13.97 5.05
CA LYS A 55 20.65 -14.92 5.58
C LYS A 55 21.94 -14.95 4.75
N THR A 56 21.84 -14.65 3.46
CA THR A 56 22.97 -14.65 2.54
C THR A 56 23.65 -13.28 2.45
N TRP A 57 22.90 -12.19 2.60
CA TRP A 57 23.39 -10.85 2.24
C TRP A 57 23.52 -9.88 3.40
N ALA A 58 22.72 -10.01 4.47
CA ALA A 58 22.75 -9.07 5.58
C ALA A 58 24.13 -9.07 6.26
N GLY A 59 24.63 -7.87 6.59
CA GLY A 59 25.94 -7.61 7.18
C GLY A 59 27.09 -7.55 6.17
N LYS A 60 26.87 -7.86 4.89
CA LYS A 60 27.92 -7.70 3.87
C LYS A 60 28.13 -6.23 3.53
N LYS A 61 29.38 -5.81 3.52
CA LYS A 61 29.82 -4.54 2.94
C LYS A 61 29.88 -4.68 1.41
N ILE A 62 29.30 -3.73 0.71
CA ILE A 62 29.35 -3.59 -0.74
C ILE A 62 30.15 -2.34 -1.09
N ASP A 63 31.07 -2.49 -2.02
CA ASP A 63 31.96 -1.48 -2.56
C ASP A 63 32.24 -1.74 -4.05
N ASN A 64 33.16 -0.99 -4.65
CA ASN A 64 33.51 -1.11 -6.07
C ASN A 64 33.96 -2.52 -6.51
N THR A 65 34.48 -3.34 -5.60
CA THR A 65 34.98 -4.70 -5.87
C THR A 65 33.87 -5.75 -5.85
N SER A 66 32.77 -5.47 -5.15
CA SER A 66 31.71 -6.44 -4.83
C SER A 66 30.34 -6.07 -5.38
N VAL A 67 30.14 -4.81 -5.81
CA VAL A 67 28.86 -4.29 -6.33
C VAL A 67 28.30 -5.09 -7.52
N ASP A 68 29.15 -5.75 -8.31
CA ASP A 68 28.73 -6.55 -9.46
C ASP A 68 27.78 -7.70 -9.06
N GLN A 69 27.93 -8.23 -7.85
CA GLN A 69 27.11 -9.32 -7.34
C GLN A 69 25.65 -8.92 -7.10
N ILE A 70 25.38 -7.62 -6.99
CA ILE A 70 24.05 -7.07 -6.71
C ILE A 70 23.60 -6.07 -7.77
N LYS A 71 24.28 -6.03 -8.93
CA LYS A 71 24.01 -5.06 -10.00
C LYS A 71 22.53 -5.02 -10.40
N GLU A 72 21.90 -6.19 -10.50
CA GLU A 72 20.48 -6.31 -10.87
C GLU A 72 19.51 -5.77 -9.81
N LEU A 73 19.97 -5.59 -8.58
CA LEU A 73 19.17 -5.06 -7.46
C LEU A 73 19.30 -3.54 -7.31
N LEU A 74 20.16 -2.90 -8.11
CA LEU A 74 20.46 -1.47 -8.01
C LEU A 74 19.97 -0.73 -9.26
N PRO A 75 19.48 0.51 -9.09
CA PRO A 75 19.39 1.45 -10.20
C PRO A 75 20.76 1.65 -10.85
N GLU A 76 20.78 1.83 -12.17
CA GLU A 76 22.03 1.99 -12.94
C GLU A 76 22.87 3.17 -12.43
N SER A 77 22.23 4.26 -12.03
CA SER A 77 22.90 5.43 -11.44
C SER A 77 23.67 5.09 -10.17
N MET A 78 23.10 4.26 -9.29
CA MET A 78 23.75 3.79 -8.07
C MET A 78 24.90 2.85 -8.40
N TYR A 79 24.72 1.90 -9.32
CA TYR A 79 25.81 1.02 -9.76
C TYR A 79 27.01 1.82 -10.31
N ASN A 80 26.73 2.85 -11.12
CA ASN A 80 27.75 3.72 -11.69
C ASN A 80 28.50 4.55 -10.64
N LEU A 81 27.87 4.89 -9.51
CA LEU A 81 28.53 5.55 -8.37
C LEU A 81 29.71 4.73 -7.87
N PHE A 82 29.54 3.41 -7.72
CA PHE A 82 30.60 2.52 -7.22
C PHE A 82 31.68 2.24 -8.27
N LYS A 83 31.32 2.18 -9.56
CA LYS A 83 32.28 1.86 -10.64
C LYS A 83 33.10 3.04 -11.13
N LYS A 84 32.76 4.27 -10.73
CA LYS A 84 33.46 5.50 -11.14
C LYS A 84 33.96 6.33 -9.94
N PRO A 85 34.82 5.75 -9.07
CA PRO A 85 35.31 6.46 -7.89
C PRO A 85 36.13 7.72 -8.22
N GLU A 86 36.67 7.82 -9.43
CA GLU A 86 37.37 9.01 -9.94
C GLU A 86 36.46 10.23 -10.10
N ILE A 87 35.16 10.02 -10.30
CA ILE A 87 34.17 11.10 -10.43
C ILE A 87 33.47 11.36 -9.09
N TRP A 88 33.11 10.29 -8.38
CA TRP A 88 32.20 10.36 -7.23
C TRP A 88 32.87 10.15 -5.87
N GLY A 89 34.15 9.78 -5.85
CA GLY A 89 34.86 9.34 -4.66
C GLY A 89 34.58 7.88 -4.29
N GLU A 90 35.24 7.41 -3.23
CA GLU A 90 35.01 6.06 -2.72
C GLU A 90 33.64 5.95 -2.05
N ALA A 91 32.79 5.05 -2.58
CA ALA A 91 31.47 4.75 -2.04
C ALA A 91 31.42 3.31 -1.52
N TRP A 92 30.74 3.10 -0.41
CA TRP A 92 30.43 1.78 0.13
C TRP A 92 29.15 1.84 0.97
N PHE A 93 28.51 0.70 1.16
CA PHE A 93 27.40 0.55 2.10
C PHE A 93 27.36 -0.85 2.69
N GLU A 94 26.61 -1.02 3.77
CA GLU A 94 26.33 -2.33 4.34
C GLU A 94 24.89 -2.73 4.02
N ILE A 95 24.71 -3.99 3.60
CA ILE A 95 23.37 -4.55 3.45
C ILE A 95 22.82 -4.82 4.84
N VAL A 96 21.73 -4.15 5.21
CA VAL A 96 21.07 -4.32 6.50
C VAL A 96 19.76 -5.11 6.35
N PRO A 97 19.31 -5.85 7.38
CA PRO A 97 18.01 -6.50 7.35
C PRO A 97 16.88 -5.50 7.08
N TYR A 98 15.85 -5.96 6.36
CA TYR A 98 14.64 -5.19 6.13
C TYR A 98 13.99 -4.83 7.46
N ARG A 99 13.70 -3.53 7.57
CA ARG A 99 12.91 -2.95 8.65
C ARG A 99 11.88 -2.01 8.03
N GLN A 100 10.66 -2.09 8.51
CA GLN A 100 9.65 -1.10 8.17
C GLN A 100 10.01 0.22 8.84
N ILE A 101 10.23 1.26 8.05
CA ILE A 101 10.36 2.62 8.60
C ILE A 101 8.95 3.07 8.98
N LYS A 102 8.74 3.23 10.28
CA LYS A 102 7.48 3.74 10.80
C LYS A 102 7.43 5.26 10.67
N PRO A 103 6.23 5.83 10.54
CA PRO A 103 6.05 7.27 10.49
C PRO A 103 6.46 7.90 11.82
N THR A 104 6.99 9.11 11.76
CA THR A 104 7.31 9.85 12.99
C THR A 104 6.03 10.24 13.73
N THR A 105 6.13 10.42 15.04
CA THR A 105 5.01 10.90 15.87
C THR A 105 4.49 12.25 15.38
N GLY A 106 5.39 13.13 14.92
CA GLY A 106 5.03 14.42 14.31
C GLY A 106 4.19 14.26 13.04
N MET A 107 4.56 13.32 12.16
CA MET A 107 3.80 13.02 10.94
C MET A 107 2.40 12.48 11.26
N LEU A 108 2.28 11.57 12.23
CA LEU A 108 0.99 11.05 12.68
C LEU A 108 0.12 12.14 13.30
N GLY A 109 0.72 13.01 14.12
CA GLY A 109 0.03 14.15 14.74
C GLY A 109 -0.48 15.16 13.70
N ALA A 110 0.35 15.51 12.71
CA ALA A 110 -0.05 16.38 11.61
C ALA A 110 -1.17 15.76 10.77
N THR A 111 -1.05 14.46 10.43
CA THR A 111 -2.07 13.72 9.69
C THR A 111 -3.41 13.76 10.43
N LYS A 112 -3.42 13.45 11.73
CA LYS A 112 -4.64 13.50 12.55
C LYS A 112 -5.25 14.91 12.59
N LYS A 113 -4.42 15.95 12.59
CA LYS A 113 -4.87 17.35 12.71
C LYS A 113 -5.42 17.92 11.38
N TYR A 114 -4.80 17.58 10.25
CA TYR A 114 -5.03 18.29 8.99
C TYR A 114 -5.70 17.44 7.89
N SER A 115 -5.70 16.10 7.98
CA SER A 115 -6.23 15.22 6.91
C SER A 115 -7.70 15.49 6.58
N SER A 116 -8.54 15.80 7.56
CA SER A 116 -9.97 16.05 7.34
C SER A 116 -10.25 17.31 6.50
N ALA A 117 -9.29 18.21 6.36
CA ALA A 117 -9.42 19.41 5.54
C ALA A 117 -9.04 19.18 4.07
N CYS A 118 -8.26 18.14 3.79
CA CYS A 118 -7.74 17.83 2.46
C CYS A 118 -8.87 17.33 1.53
N LYS A 119 -8.85 17.78 0.27
CA LYS A 119 -9.82 17.38 -0.76
C LYS A 119 -9.14 17.30 -2.12
N ILE A 120 -9.68 16.48 -3.01
CA ILE A 120 -9.36 16.54 -4.43
C ILE A 120 -10.30 17.55 -5.09
N GLY A 121 -9.73 18.53 -5.79
CA GLY A 121 -10.48 19.53 -6.55
C GLY A 121 -10.95 19.02 -7.92
N PRO A 122 -11.71 19.84 -8.68
CA PRO A 122 -12.29 19.46 -9.96
C PRO A 122 -11.26 19.11 -11.06
N ASN A 123 -10.01 19.53 -10.93
CA ASN A 123 -8.92 19.28 -11.87
C ASN A 123 -7.91 18.24 -11.33
N ASN A 124 -8.32 17.39 -10.39
CA ASN A 124 -7.46 16.42 -9.69
C ASN A 124 -6.35 17.04 -8.82
N GLU A 125 -6.50 18.30 -8.44
CA GLU A 125 -5.54 19.00 -7.59
C GLU A 125 -5.76 18.71 -6.10
N LEU A 126 -4.67 18.68 -5.34
CA LEU A 126 -4.72 18.58 -3.88
C LEU A 126 -5.04 19.95 -3.26
N LEU A 127 -6.21 20.09 -2.64
CA LEU A 127 -6.65 21.31 -1.97
C LEU A 127 -6.51 21.20 -0.44
N ASN A 128 -6.14 22.31 0.20
CA ASN A 128 -6.07 22.51 1.65
C ASN A 128 -5.14 21.55 2.42
N TRP A 129 -4.14 20.98 1.75
CA TRP A 129 -3.10 20.23 2.44
C TRP A 129 -2.13 21.18 3.17
N THR A 130 -1.80 20.83 4.40
CA THR A 130 -0.86 21.61 5.24
C THR A 130 0.36 20.77 5.64
N ALA A 131 0.12 19.60 6.23
CA ALA A 131 1.17 18.68 6.66
C ALA A 131 0.62 17.28 6.90
N GLY A 132 1.50 16.28 6.94
CA GLY A 132 1.15 14.87 7.13
C GLY A 132 0.61 14.23 5.86
N ILE A 133 -0.15 13.15 6.01
CA ILE A 133 -0.76 12.42 4.88
C ILE A 133 -2.14 13.04 4.62
N PRO A 134 -2.40 13.56 3.41
CA PRO A 134 -3.69 14.20 3.11
C PRO A 134 -4.85 13.20 3.21
N PHE A 135 -4.68 12.00 2.65
CA PHE A 135 -5.70 10.95 2.63
C PHE A 135 -5.16 9.68 3.29
N PRO A 136 -5.22 9.55 4.64
CA PRO A 136 -4.72 8.36 5.33
C PRO A 136 -5.54 7.10 5.03
N ASN A 137 -6.81 7.28 4.61
CA ASN A 137 -7.68 6.20 4.16
C ASN A 137 -8.24 6.57 2.78
N PRO A 138 -7.43 6.46 1.71
CA PRO A 138 -7.85 6.88 0.38
C PRO A 138 -8.99 5.99 -0.12
N LYS A 139 -9.99 6.61 -0.74
CA LYS A 139 -11.19 6.01 -1.32
C LYS A 139 -11.14 5.96 -2.84
N THR A 140 -10.29 6.78 -3.45
CA THR A 140 -10.13 6.86 -4.90
C THR A 140 -8.65 6.72 -5.30
N PRO A 141 -8.36 6.26 -6.53
CA PRO A 141 -6.98 6.22 -7.03
C PRO A 141 -6.29 7.60 -7.00
N VAL A 142 -7.04 8.68 -7.25
CA VAL A 142 -6.50 10.05 -7.23
C VAL A 142 -6.05 10.46 -5.83
N GLU A 143 -6.75 10.02 -4.77
CA GLU A 143 -6.31 10.22 -3.39
C GLU A 143 -5.05 9.44 -3.01
N ILE A 144 -4.63 8.44 -3.80
CA ILE A 144 -3.33 7.77 -3.66
C ILE A 144 -2.26 8.54 -4.44
N MET A 145 -2.62 9.06 -5.61
CA MET A 145 -1.69 9.69 -6.56
C MET A 145 -1.45 11.19 -6.32
N TYR A 146 -1.94 11.76 -5.22
CA TYR A 146 -1.83 13.20 -4.91
C TYR A 146 -0.40 13.76 -4.97
N ASN A 147 0.63 12.89 -4.85
CA ASN A 147 2.05 13.24 -4.85
C ASN A 147 2.74 13.03 -6.22
N PHE A 148 2.00 12.66 -7.26
CA PHE A 148 2.55 12.35 -8.60
C PHE A 148 2.15 13.35 -9.68
N ASP A 149 1.54 14.48 -9.31
CA ASP A 149 1.37 15.58 -10.26
C ASP A 149 2.73 16.25 -10.44
N VAL A 150 3.50 15.77 -11.43
CA VAL A 150 4.73 16.42 -11.88
C VAL A 150 4.28 17.68 -12.60
N THR A 151 4.10 18.77 -11.86
CA THR A 151 4.01 20.08 -12.48
C THR A 151 5.38 20.40 -13.08
N ASP A 152 5.60 20.00 -14.33
CA ASP A 152 6.68 20.51 -15.20
C ASP A 152 6.43 22.00 -15.47
N ASN A 153 6.61 22.82 -14.45
CA ASN A 153 6.47 24.28 -14.54
C ASN A 153 7.57 25.01 -13.76
N HIS A 154 8.81 24.53 -13.83
CA HIS A 154 10.00 25.33 -13.52
C HIS A 154 11.17 24.99 -14.45
#